data_AF-F8MGI9-F1
#
_entry.id   AF-F8MGI9-F1
#
_cell.length_a   1.000
_cell.length_b   1.000
_cell.length_c   1.000
_cell.angle_alpha   90.00
_cell.angle_beta   90.00
_cell.angle_gamma   90.00
#
_symmetry.space_group_name_H-M   'P 1'
#
loop_
_entity.id
_entity.type
_entity.pdbx_description
1 polymer ?
#
loop_
_entity_poly.entity_id
_entity_poly.type
_entity_poly.pdbx_seq_one_letter_code
_entity_poly.pdbx_strand_id
1 'polypeptide(L)'
;MATDDLSNKPLAVRTTSSTSTDGASFDIVKTYRDLLTSDPDMTMPVAAIESLIELLRVTPSSTAMETVEVVKTQKALLLDSAPNPLPLLAGADLFEQYLLRSLRGQTA
;
A
#
# COMPACT_ATOMS: atom_id res chain seq x y z
N MET A 1 -34.56 -33.87 34.62
CA MET A 1 -33.11 -33.56 34.67
C MET A 1 -32.80 -32.85 33.36
N ALA A 2 -32.65 -31.53 33.44
CA ALA A 2 -32.40 -30.65 32.31
C ALA A 2 -30.93 -30.75 31.89
N THR A 3 -30.67 -30.78 30.57
CA THR A 3 -29.96 -29.74 29.79
C THR A 3 -29.57 -30.34 28.44
N ASP A 4 -30.26 -29.87 27.41
CA ASP A 4 -29.76 -29.67 26.06
C ASP A 4 -28.35 -29.03 26.02
N ASP A 5 -27.74 -29.10 24.85
CA ASP A 5 -26.63 -28.26 24.36
C ASP A 5 -25.24 -28.91 24.33
N LEU A 6 -25.00 -29.72 23.29
CA LEU A 6 -23.69 -29.70 22.63
C LEU A 6 -23.85 -28.93 21.31
N SER A 7 -23.84 -27.60 21.44
CA SER A 7 -23.67 -26.65 20.34
C SER A 7 -22.50 -27.05 19.44
N ASN A 8 -22.85 -27.53 18.25
CA ASN A 8 -22.00 -27.54 17.07
C ASN A 8 -21.56 -26.10 16.78
N LYS A 9 -20.34 -25.74 17.18
CA LYS A 9 -19.75 -24.42 16.88
C LYS A 9 -18.57 -24.61 15.92
N PRO A 10 -18.81 -24.69 14.60
CA PRO A 10 -17.75 -24.35 13.68
C PRO A 10 -17.50 -22.86 13.85
N LEU A 11 -16.35 -22.51 14.42
CA LEU A 11 -15.83 -21.15 14.29
C LEU A 11 -15.54 -20.95 12.80
N ALA A 12 -16.51 -20.41 12.08
CA ALA A 12 -16.30 -19.85 10.76
C ALA A 12 -15.38 -18.63 10.96
N VAL A 13 -14.07 -18.87 10.91
CA VAL A 13 -13.10 -17.81 10.70
C VAL A 13 -13.43 -17.22 9.34
N ARG A 14 -14.07 -16.06 9.42
CA ARG A 14 -14.42 -15.19 8.31
C ARG A 14 -13.14 -14.62 7.72
N THR A 15 -12.47 -15.38 6.86
CA THR A 15 -11.63 -14.79 5.81
C THR A 15 -12.50 -14.64 4.58
N THR A 16 -13.29 -13.57 4.57
CA THR A 16 -13.77 -12.98 3.32
C THR A 16 -12.53 -12.53 2.57
N SER A 17 -12.00 -13.41 1.71
CA SER A 17 -11.16 -13.03 0.59
C SER A 17 -12.03 -12.18 -0.33
N SER A 18 -12.17 -10.90 0.00
CA SER A 18 -12.76 -9.90 -0.89
C SER A 18 -11.75 -9.67 -2.00
N THR A 19 -11.75 -10.58 -2.97
CA THR A 19 -11.20 -10.36 -4.30
C THR A 19 -12.17 -9.41 -5.00
N SER A 20 -12.12 -8.13 -4.63
CA SER A 20 -12.76 -7.06 -5.38
C SER A 20 -11.94 -6.83 -6.66
N THR A 21 -12.25 -7.62 -7.68
CA THR A 21 -12.00 -7.24 -9.08
C THR A 21 -13.07 -6.21 -9.45
N ASP A 22 -12.88 -4.97 -8.98
CA ASP A 22 -13.62 -3.81 -9.43
C ASP A 22 -12.69 -2.94 -10.28
N GLY A 23 -13.18 -2.46 -11.42
CA GLY A 23 -12.38 -1.82 -12.46
C GLY A 23 -11.54 -0.64 -11.98
N ALA A 24 -10.23 -0.75 -12.21
CA ALA A 24 -9.26 0.31 -12.47
C ALA A 24 -8.92 1.33 -11.34
N SER A 25 -8.89 0.91 -10.07
CA SER A 25 -8.10 1.61 -9.05
C SER A 25 -6.86 0.79 -8.69
N PHE A 26 -5.69 1.42 -8.70
CA PHE A 26 -4.43 0.77 -8.34
C PHE A 26 -4.44 0.43 -6.84
N ASP A 27 -4.27 -0.85 -6.50
CA ASP A 27 -4.15 -1.31 -5.11
C ASP A 27 -2.68 -1.33 -4.68
N ILE A 28 -2.25 -0.27 -4.00
CA ILE A 28 -0.87 -0.13 -3.53
C ILE A 28 -0.47 -1.21 -2.50
N VAL A 29 -1.41 -1.68 -1.68
CA VAL A 29 -1.13 -2.67 -0.62
C VAL A 29 -0.88 -4.03 -1.25
N LYS A 30 -1.70 -4.39 -2.24
CA LYS A 30 -1.52 -5.63 -3.00
C LYS A 30 -0.17 -5.61 -3.73
N THR A 31 0.12 -4.56 -4.48
CA THR A 31 1.40 -4.41 -5.19
C THR A 31 2.59 -4.53 -4.24
N TYR A 32 2.56 -3.84 -3.10
CA TYR A 32 3.60 -3.92 -2.09
C TYR A 32 3.82 -5.34 -1.57
N ARG A 33 2.75 -6.07 -1.29
CA ARG A 33 2.83 -7.47 -0.82
C ARG A 33 3.31 -8.42 -1.91
N ASP A 34 2.86 -8.22 -3.14
CA ASP A 34 3.29 -9.01 -4.30
C ASP A 34 4.80 -8.81 -4.55
N LEU A 35 5.30 -7.59 -4.40
CA LEU A 35 6.73 -7.25 -4.49
C LEU A 35 7.57 -7.96 -3.41
N LEU A 36 7.14 -7.94 -2.15
CA LEU A 36 7.82 -8.66 -1.06
C LEU A 36 7.76 -10.19 -1.21
N THR A 37 6.69 -10.70 -1.82
CA THR A 37 6.53 -12.14 -2.06
C THR A 37 7.39 -12.61 -3.23
N SER A 38 7.56 -11.74 -4.24
CA SER A 38 8.35 -12.02 -5.44
C SER A 38 9.85 -11.96 -5.16
N ASP A 39 10.28 -11.00 -4.34
CA ASP A 39 11.68 -10.83 -3.94
C ASP A 39 11.82 -10.73 -2.41
N PRO A 40 12.17 -11.83 -1.72
CA PRO A 40 12.34 -11.84 -0.26
C PRO A 40 13.61 -11.12 0.22
N ASP A 41 14.58 -10.86 -0.66
CA ASP A 41 15.78 -10.08 -0.33
C ASP A 41 15.50 -8.57 -0.42
N MET A 42 14.38 -8.16 -1.02
CA MET A 42 13.99 -6.77 -1.10
C MET A 42 13.57 -6.22 0.26
N THR A 43 14.25 -5.17 0.69
CA THR A 43 13.92 -4.50 1.95
C THR A 43 12.58 -3.77 1.88
N MET A 44 11.82 -3.77 2.97
CA MET A 44 10.54 -3.06 3.10
C MET A 44 10.53 -1.60 2.59
N PRO A 45 11.52 -0.73 2.91
CA PRO A 45 11.55 0.64 2.38
C PRO A 45 11.70 0.69 0.85
N VAL A 46 12.48 -0.23 0.26
CA VAL A 46 12.65 -0.30 -1.20
C VAL A 46 11.36 -0.77 -1.86
N ALA A 47 10.73 -1.81 -1.32
CA ALA A 47 9.44 -2.29 -1.79
C ALA A 47 8.34 -1.19 -1.74
N ALA A 48 8.36 -0.34 -0.70
CA ALA A 48 7.45 0.80 -0.59
C ALA A 48 7.68 1.83 -1.71
N ILE A 49 8.94 2.13 -2.03
CA ILE A 49 9.30 3.05 -3.11
C ILE A 49 8.85 2.48 -4.47
N GLU A 50 9.14 1.21 -4.74
CA GLU A 50 8.72 0.55 -6.00
C GLU A 50 7.19 0.54 -6.17
N SER A 51 6.45 0.30 -5.08
CA SER A 51 4.98 0.35 -5.10
C SER A 51 4.44 1.74 -5.45
N LEU A 52 5.07 2.80 -4.92
CA LEU A 52 4.74 4.19 -5.23
C LEU A 52 5.15 4.58 -6.65
N ILE A 53 6.24 4.01 -7.18
CA ILE A 53 6.65 4.21 -8.58
C ILE A 53 5.64 3.55 -9.53
N GLU A 54 5.21 2.32 -9.26
CA GLU A 54 4.19 1.65 -10.08
C GLU A 54 2.86 2.40 -10.08
N LEU A 55 2.44 2.93 -8.93
CA LEU A 55 1.27 3.82 -8.84
C LEU A 55 1.38 5.00 -9.83
N LEU A 56 2.54 5.65 -9.89
CA LEU A 56 2.77 6.78 -10.79
C LEU A 56 2.80 6.36 -12.26
N ARG A 57 3.20 5.12 -12.57
CA ARG A 57 3.20 4.60 -13.95
C ARG A 57 1.79 4.34 -14.47
N VAL A 58 0.88 3.91 -13.60
CA VAL A 58 -0.52 3.61 -13.99
C VAL A 58 -1.45 4.80 -13.86
N THR A 59 -1.10 5.80 -13.06
CA THR A 59 -1.94 6.98 -12.81
C THR A 59 -1.53 8.13 -13.73
N PRO A 60 -2.30 8.46 -14.77
CA PRO A 60 -2.05 9.66 -15.56
C PRO A 60 -2.41 10.90 -14.73
N SER A 61 -1.41 11.63 -14.23
CA SER A 61 -1.62 12.94 -13.59
C SER A 61 -1.47 14.07 -14.62
N SER A 62 -2.37 15.05 -14.60
CA SER A 62 -2.29 16.19 -15.53
C SER A 62 -1.45 17.33 -14.96
N THR A 63 -1.36 17.43 -13.64
CA THR A 63 -0.55 18.45 -12.97
C THR A 63 0.45 17.86 -11.99
N ALA A 64 1.58 18.54 -11.81
CA ALA A 64 2.64 18.15 -10.88
C ALA A 64 2.13 18.05 -9.43
N MET A 65 1.20 18.94 -9.03
CA MET A 65 0.64 18.95 -7.68
C MET A 65 -0.36 17.80 -7.46
N GLU A 66 -1.16 17.43 -8.48
CA GLU A 66 -2.00 16.22 -8.42
C GLU A 66 -1.16 14.97 -8.17
N THR A 67 0.00 14.84 -8.84
CA THR A 67 0.91 13.70 -8.63
C THR A 67 1.36 13.58 -7.19
N VAL A 68 1.74 14.70 -6.56
CA VAL A 68 2.18 14.72 -5.16
C VAL A 68 1.04 14.36 -4.21
N GLU A 69 -0.16 14.87 -4.47
CA GLU A 69 -1.35 14.55 -3.65
C GLU A 69 -1.72 13.07 -3.75
N VAL A 70 -1.72 12.49 -4.95
CA VAL A 70 -1.97 11.06 -5.16
C VAL A 70 -0.98 10.20 -4.38
N VAL A 71 0.32 10.52 -4.45
CA VAL A 71 1.37 9.80 -3.70
C VAL A 71 1.14 9.91 -2.20
N LYS A 72 0.80 11.09 -1.68
CA LYS A 72 0.50 11.30 -0.25
C LYS A 72 -0.69 10.47 0.22
N THR A 73 -1.78 10.47 -0.55
CA THR A 73 -2.99 9.70 -0.20
C THR A 73 -2.71 8.20 -0.19
N GLN A 74 -2.01 7.69 -1.20
CA GLN A 74 -1.70 6.26 -1.31
C GLN A 74 -0.66 5.81 -0.28
N LYS A 75 0.32 6.67 0.04
CA LYS A 75 1.24 6.47 1.16
C LYS A 75 0.49 6.31 2.49
N ALA A 76 -0.48 7.19 2.77
CA ALA A 76 -1.26 7.11 3.99
C ALA A 76 -2.03 5.78 4.09
N LEU A 77 -2.64 5.34 2.99
CA LEU A 77 -3.29 4.01 2.89
C LEU A 77 -2.32 2.86 3.15
N LEU A 78 -1.13 2.92 2.55
CA LEU A 78 -0.11 1.89 2.71
C LEU A 78 0.40 1.80 4.16
N LEU A 79 0.58 2.96 4.82
CA LEU A 79 0.99 3.03 6.22
C LEU A 79 -0.09 2.49 7.18
N ASP A 80 -1.37 2.78 6.92
CA ASP A 80 -2.49 2.28 7.74
C ASP A 80 -2.67 0.76 7.61
N SER A 81 -2.36 0.19 6.44
CA SER A 81 -2.43 -1.25 6.19
C SER A 81 -1.26 -2.05 6.79
N ALA A 82 -0.17 -1.38 7.16
CA ALA A 82 1.05 -2.04 7.63
C ALA A 82 1.09 -2.18 9.17
N PRO A 83 1.30 -3.39 9.71
CA PRO A 83 1.34 -3.59 11.17
C PRO A 83 2.56 -2.95 11.85
N ASN A 84 3.64 -2.71 11.10
CA ASN A 84 4.81 -1.95 11.55
C ASN A 84 5.20 -0.90 10.49
N PRO A 85 4.69 0.33 10.59
CA PRO A 85 4.87 1.32 9.54
C PRO A 85 6.24 2.00 9.55
N LEU A 86 7.08 1.83 10.58
CA LEU A 86 8.32 2.62 10.73
C LEU A 86 9.33 2.43 9.56
N PRO A 87 9.64 1.19 9.12
CA PRO A 87 10.54 0.99 7.97
C PRO A 87 9.93 1.49 6.66
N LEU A 88 8.60 1.44 6.56
CA LEU A 88 7.83 1.88 5.40
C LEU A 88 7.83 3.40 5.27
N LEU A 89 7.62 4.07 6.41
CA LEU A 89 7.62 5.52 6.54
C LEU A 89 8.96 6.09 6.08
N ALA A 90 10.08 5.47 6.47
CA ALA A 90 11.41 5.92 6.07
C ALA A 90 11.58 5.94 4.53
N GLY A 91 11.15 4.90 3.82
CA GLY A 91 11.21 4.85 2.36
C GLY A 91 10.23 5.81 1.69
N ALA A 92 8.98 5.85 2.17
CA ALA A 92 7.92 6.66 1.58
C ALA A 92 8.12 8.18 1.81
N ASP A 93 8.69 8.59 2.96
CA ASP A 93 9.05 9.99 3.24
C ASP A 93 10.18 10.47 2.33
N LEU A 94 11.22 9.65 2.13
CA LEU A 94 12.32 9.99 1.22
C LEU A 94 11.82 10.17 -0.21
N PHE A 95 10.94 9.28 -0.67
CA PHE A 95 10.36 9.37 -2.01
C PHE A 95 9.49 10.63 -2.18
N GLU A 96 8.65 10.96 -1.21
CA GLU A 96 7.82 12.18 -1.24
C GLU A 96 8.67 13.46 -1.29
N GLN A 97 9.71 13.54 -0.45
CA GLN A 97 10.65 14.68 -0.45
C GLN A 97 11.42 14.80 -1.76
N TYR A 98 11.88 13.65 -2.31
CA TYR A 98 12.53 13.60 -3.60
C TYR A 98 11.61 14.09 -4.72
N LEU A 99 10.35 13.63 -4.74
CA LEU A 99 9.35 14.03 -5.72
C LEU A 99 9.12 15.56 -5.65
N LEU A 100 8.87 16.10 -4.45
CA LEU A 100 8.72 17.54 -4.24
C LEU A 100 9.94 18.34 -4.71
N ARG A 101 11.15 17.86 -4.43
CA ARG A 101 12.39 18.49 -4.86
C ARG A 101 12.56 18.44 -6.39
N SER A 102 12.25 17.31 -7.00
CA SER A 102 12.32 17.12 -8.45
C SER A 102 11.35 18.06 -9.18
N LEU A 103 10.14 18.22 -8.64
CA LEU A 103 9.10 19.08 -9.22
C LEU A 103 9.40 20.58 -9.07
N ARG A 104 10.06 20.98 -7.98
CA ARG A 104 10.44 22.39 -7.74
C ARG A 104 11.56 22.89 -8.67
N GLY A 105 12.13 22.02 -9.49
CA GLY A 105 13.27 22.32 -10.34
C GLY A 105 14.55 22.39 -9.52
N GLN A 106 15.57 21.64 -9.93
CA GLN A 106 16.94 21.94 -9.56
C GLN A 106 17.26 23.36 -10.07
N THR A 107 17.03 24.38 -9.25
CA THR A 107 17.91 25.55 -9.25
C THR A 107 19.14 25.14 -8.45
N ALA A 108 20.02 24.37 -9.11
CA ALA A 108 21.42 24.29 -8.72
C ALA A 108 22.12 25.55 -9.21
#